data_AF-A0A3B8Z2D1-F1
#
_entry.id   AF-A0A3B8Z2D1-F1
#
_cell.length_a   1.000
_cell.length_b   1.000
_cell.length_c   1.000
_cell.angle_alpha   90.00
_cell.angle_beta   90.00
_cell.angle_gamma   90.00
#
_symmetry.space_group_name_H-M   'P 1'
#
loop_
_entity.id
_entity.type
_entity.pdbx_description
1 polymer ?
#
loop_
_entity_poly.entity_id
_entity_poly.type
_entity_poly.pdbx_seq_one_letter_code
_entity_poly.pdbx_strand_id
1 'polypeptide(L)'
;MIVTTSCCSNYLAKAATLAATVKSVMPDVTFVVCLVEREVPSEAATIEAFDRVMLARDLGFDNFENFLFPHDIVEASTAVKGRLLQVLLEEEATRRGPGGRGVLYLDPDVQVFSRLAEVEQLLGGGAEIILTPHLTSPEEKETREATLDAIVQNELCALRHGVFNL
;
A
#
# COMPACT_ATOMS: atom_id res chain seq x y z
N MET A 1 3.88 -7.74 12.44
CA MET A 1 3.07 -7.11 11.40
C MET A 1 4.06 -6.40 10.53
N ILE A 2 3.95 -6.64 9.24
CA ILE A 2 4.73 -5.91 8.25
C ILE A 2 3.83 -4.81 7.71
N VAL A 3 4.31 -3.56 7.71
CA VAL A 3 3.68 -2.47 6.97
C VAL A 3 4.48 -2.28 5.69
N THR A 4 3.80 -2.19 4.55
CA THR A 4 4.49 -2.13 3.26
C THR A 4 3.88 -1.12 2.32
N THR A 5 4.70 -0.61 1.42
CA THR A 5 4.30 0.22 0.28
C THR A 5 5.12 -0.14 -0.95
N SER A 6 4.65 0.25 -2.14
CA SER A 6 5.42 0.15 -3.39
C SER A 6 5.45 1.50 -4.13
N CYS A 7 6.60 1.83 -4.69
CA CYS A 7 6.77 3.07 -5.45
C CYS A 7 7.98 3.05 -6.39
N CYS A 8 8.05 3.98 -7.33
CA CYS A 8 9.29 4.37 -7.99
C CYS A 8 10.01 5.48 -7.19
N SER A 9 11.25 5.80 -7.58
CA SER A 9 12.11 6.77 -6.88
C SER A 9 11.51 8.17 -6.78
N ASN A 10 10.66 8.56 -7.74
CA ASN A 10 9.94 9.84 -7.72
C ASN A 10 8.97 9.97 -6.52
N TYR A 11 8.59 8.87 -5.88
CA TYR A 11 7.72 8.84 -4.69
C TYR A 11 8.49 8.49 -3.41
N LEU A 12 9.82 8.35 -3.47
CA LEU A 12 10.66 7.94 -2.34
C LEU A 12 10.48 8.86 -1.12
N ALA A 13 10.40 10.18 -1.33
CA ALA A 13 10.19 11.15 -0.24
C ALA A 13 8.81 11.00 0.43
N LYS A 14 7.78 10.63 -0.34
CA LYS A 14 6.44 10.35 0.19
C LYS A 14 6.44 9.05 0.99
N ALA A 15 7.04 7.99 0.44
CA ALA A 15 7.22 6.72 1.15
C ALA A 15 8.03 6.89 2.45
N ALA A 16 9.05 7.74 2.45
CA ALA A 16 9.82 8.08 3.65
C ALA A 16 8.95 8.76 4.72
N THR A 17 8.07 9.67 4.30
CA THR A 17 7.10 10.35 5.19
C THR A 17 6.11 9.35 5.77
N LEU A 18 5.55 8.47 4.94
CA LEU A 18 4.70 7.36 5.38
C LEU A 18 5.42 6.51 6.43
N ALA A 19 6.63 6.05 6.13
CA ALA A 19 7.40 5.22 7.04
C ALA A 19 7.68 5.92 8.37
N ALA A 20 8.11 7.18 8.34
CA ALA A 20 8.38 7.97 9.55
C ALA A 20 7.12 8.11 10.42
N THR A 21 5.96 8.37 9.80
CA THR A 21 4.70 8.50 10.55
C THR A 21 4.16 7.16 11.05
N VAL A 22 4.35 6.07 10.32
CA VAL A 22 4.07 4.71 10.82
C VAL A 22 4.96 4.41 12.02
N LYS A 23 6.26 4.67 11.94
CA LYS A 23 7.21 4.38 13.02
C LYS A 23 6.94 5.19 14.29
N SER A 24 6.41 6.42 14.16
CA SER A 24 6.10 7.25 15.33
C SER A 24 4.93 6.71 16.15
N VAL A 25 3.93 6.08 15.52
CA VAL A 25 2.71 5.57 16.20
C VAL A 25 2.67 4.05 16.34
N MET A 26 3.48 3.32 15.58
CA MET A 26 3.60 1.86 15.58
C MET A 26 5.09 1.44 15.52
N PRO A 27 5.91 1.76 16.55
CA PRO A 27 7.35 1.48 16.52
C PRO A 27 7.71 -0.01 16.48
N ASP A 28 6.76 -0.89 16.80
CA ASP A 28 6.95 -2.34 16.85
C ASP A 28 6.79 -3.07 15.49
N VAL A 29 6.37 -2.36 14.44
CA VAL A 29 6.18 -2.95 13.11
C VAL A 29 7.46 -2.92 12.29
N THR A 30 7.56 -3.86 11.35
CA THR A 30 8.59 -3.83 10.31
C THR A 30 8.03 -3.09 9.09
N PHE A 31 8.64 -1.98 8.71
CA PHE A 31 8.32 -1.22 7.52
C PHE A 31 9.17 -1.68 6.34
N VAL A 32 8.51 -2.12 5.26
CA VAL A 32 9.14 -2.58 4.03
C VAL A 32 8.74 -1.64 2.89
N VAL A 33 9.71 -1.13 2.14
CA VAL A 33 9.45 -0.42 0.90
C VAL A 33 9.88 -1.27 -0.28
N CYS A 34 9.00 -1.42 -1.27
CA CYS A 34 9.29 -2.09 -2.52
C CYS A 34 9.48 -1.07 -3.64
N LEU A 35 10.67 -1.02 -4.21
CA LEU A 35 11.01 -0.10 -5.29
C LEU A 35 10.86 -0.76 -6.65
N VAL A 36 10.09 -0.14 -7.54
CA VAL A 36 10.04 -0.52 -8.96
C VAL A 36 11.18 0.19 -9.68
N GLU A 37 12.39 -0.29 -9.41
CA GLU A 37 13.65 0.28 -9.90
C GLU A 37 14.61 -0.83 -10.34
N ARG A 38 15.60 -0.45 -11.17
CA ARG A 38 16.66 -1.37 -11.58
C ARG A 38 17.66 -1.63 -10.46
N GLU A 39 17.84 -0.70 -9.55
CA GLU A 39 18.75 -0.82 -8.42
C GLU A 39 18.24 0.00 -7.24
N VAL A 40 18.73 -0.28 -6.04
CA VAL A 40 18.34 0.48 -4.85
C VAL A 40 19.01 1.86 -4.90
N PRO A 41 18.25 2.97 -4.97
CA PRO A 41 18.82 4.30 -4.91
C PRO A 41 19.58 4.50 -3.59
N SER A 42 20.69 5.21 -3.62
CA SER A 42 21.51 5.45 -2.43
C SER A 42 20.74 6.16 -1.31
N GLU A 43 19.80 7.02 -1.69
CA GLU A 43 18.89 7.76 -0.82
C GLU A 43 17.92 6.83 -0.09
N ALA A 44 17.51 5.73 -0.73
CA ALA A 44 16.63 4.76 -0.08
C ALA A 44 17.36 4.03 1.05
N ALA A 45 18.68 3.81 0.90
CA ALA A 45 19.50 3.14 1.91
C ALA A 45 19.81 4.01 3.13
N THR A 46 19.62 5.33 3.05
CA THR A 46 19.89 6.26 4.16
C THR A 46 18.63 6.62 4.97
N ILE A 47 17.45 6.19 4.54
CA ILE A 47 16.19 6.45 5.24
C ILE A 47 16.03 5.47 6.40
N GLU A 48 16.28 5.94 7.62
CA GLU A 48 16.23 5.14 8.85
C GLU A 48 14.86 4.49 9.11
N ALA A 49 13.78 5.10 8.63
CA ALA A 49 12.42 4.59 8.82
C ALA A 49 12.11 3.33 8.00
N PHE A 50 12.94 3.02 6.99
CA PHE A 50 12.83 1.78 6.22
C PHE A 50 13.65 0.68 6.88
N ASP A 51 12.99 -0.32 7.49
CA ASP A 51 13.71 -1.48 8.04
C ASP A 51 14.23 -2.38 6.92
N ARG A 52 13.58 -2.35 5.75
CA ARG A 52 13.97 -3.13 4.58
C ARG A 52 13.53 -2.45 3.28
N VAL A 53 14.46 -2.43 2.33
CA VAL A 53 14.21 -2.02 0.95
C VAL A 53 14.26 -3.28 0.07
N MET A 54 13.24 -3.47 -0.76
CA MET A 54 13.16 -4.55 -1.74
C MET A 54 13.10 -3.96 -3.15
N LEU A 55 13.63 -4.68 -4.14
CA LEU A 55 13.38 -4.36 -5.54
C LEU A 55 12.25 -5.26 -6.06
N ALA A 56 11.34 -4.68 -6.85
CA ALA A 56 10.21 -5.41 -7.40
C ALA A 56 10.66 -6.59 -8.29
N ARG A 57 11.82 -6.49 -8.94
CA ARG A 57 12.39 -7.59 -9.75
C ARG A 57 12.68 -8.86 -8.94
N ASP A 58 12.90 -8.71 -7.64
CA ASP A 58 13.27 -9.81 -6.74
C ASP A 58 12.02 -10.51 -6.15
N LEU A 59 10.81 -10.11 -6.56
CA LEU A 59 9.55 -10.72 -6.10
C LEU A 59 9.22 -12.06 -6.80
N GLY A 60 10.12 -12.56 -7.65
CA GLY A 60 9.98 -13.87 -8.29
C GLY A 60 8.98 -13.88 -9.45
N PHE A 61 9.01 -12.87 -10.30
CA PHE A 61 8.31 -12.89 -11.59
C PHE A 61 9.08 -13.77 -12.60
N ASP A 62 8.37 -14.53 -13.44
CA ASP A 62 9.00 -15.36 -14.49
C ASP A 62 9.83 -14.53 -15.46
N ASN A 63 9.27 -13.40 -15.92
CA ASN A 63 9.97 -12.39 -16.69
C ASN A 63 9.50 -11.00 -16.27
N PHE A 64 10.31 -10.37 -15.41
CA PHE A 64 9.99 -9.07 -14.83
C PHE A 64 9.90 -7.93 -15.87
N GLU A 65 10.78 -7.93 -16.88
CA GLU A 65 10.77 -6.87 -17.91
C GLU A 65 9.52 -6.98 -18.80
N ASN A 66 9.10 -8.20 -19.16
CA ASN A 66 7.84 -8.41 -19.88
C ASN A 66 6.62 -8.03 -19.04
N PHE A 67 6.65 -8.31 -17.74
CA PHE A 67 5.60 -7.89 -16.81
C PHE A 67 5.50 -6.36 -16.72
N LEU A 68 6.62 -5.64 -16.71
CA LEU A 68 6.64 -4.18 -16.65
C LEU A 68 6.30 -3.50 -17.97
N PHE A 69 6.65 -4.10 -19.11
CA PHE A 69 6.53 -3.49 -20.43
C PHE A 69 5.18 -2.81 -20.76
N PRO A 70 4.01 -3.38 -20.41
CA PRO A 70 2.73 -2.75 -20.76
C PRO A 70 2.33 -1.60 -19.81
N HIS A 71 3.05 -1.38 -18.72
CA HIS A 71 2.65 -0.47 -17.65
C HIS A 71 3.42 0.85 -17.71
N ASP A 72 2.72 1.95 -17.44
CA ASP A 72 3.38 3.20 -17.05
C ASP A 72 3.94 3.15 -15.61
N ILE A 73 4.54 4.25 -15.14
CA ILE A 73 5.20 4.30 -13.83
C ILE A 73 4.23 4.09 -12.65
N VAL A 74 3.00 4.59 -12.76
CA VAL A 74 1.97 4.48 -11.72
C VAL A 74 1.37 3.09 -11.75
N GLU A 75 1.02 2.62 -12.94
CA GLU A 75 0.52 1.28 -13.19
C GLU A 75 1.51 0.21 -12.70
N ALA A 76 2.80 0.36 -13.00
CA ALA A 76 3.83 -0.58 -12.58
C ALA A 76 3.96 -0.63 -11.05
N SER A 77 3.96 0.52 -10.39
CA SER A 77 3.98 0.61 -8.92
C SER A 77 2.76 -0.04 -8.28
N THR A 78 1.62 -0.03 -8.97
CA THR A 78 0.37 -0.68 -8.52
C THR A 78 0.31 -2.17 -8.84
N ALA A 79 0.79 -2.58 -10.01
CA ALA A 79 0.72 -3.97 -10.46
C ALA A 79 1.58 -4.90 -9.59
N VAL A 80 2.69 -4.40 -9.00
CA VAL A 80 3.56 -5.21 -8.14
C VAL A 80 2.96 -5.51 -6.75
N LYS A 81 1.93 -4.75 -6.31
CA LYS A 81 1.34 -4.85 -4.96
C LYS A 81 0.91 -6.28 -4.63
N GLY A 82 0.26 -6.95 -5.58
CA GLY A 82 -0.24 -8.33 -5.38
C GLY A 82 0.89 -9.33 -5.11
N ARG A 83 1.95 -9.30 -5.94
CA ARG A 83 3.09 -10.20 -5.77
C ARG A 83 3.89 -9.87 -4.51
N LEU A 84 4.06 -8.58 -4.20
CA LEU A 84 4.69 -8.11 -2.96
C LEU A 84 3.98 -8.64 -1.73
N LEU A 85 2.64 -8.51 -1.69
CA LEU A 85 1.83 -9.00 -0.58
C LEU A 85 1.95 -10.51 -0.39
N GLN A 86 1.93 -11.29 -1.48
CA GLN A 86 2.14 -12.74 -1.42
C GLN A 86 3.48 -13.10 -0.76
N VAL A 87 4.57 -12.50 -1.25
CA VAL A 87 5.92 -12.74 -0.71
C VAL A 87 6.00 -12.39 0.78
N LEU A 88 5.47 -11.23 1.18
CA LEU A 88 5.52 -10.79 2.57
C LEU A 88 4.62 -11.63 3.50
N LEU A 89 3.47 -12.09 3.01
CA LEU A 89 2.58 -12.99 3.75
C LEU A 89 3.21 -14.36 3.96
N GLU A 90 3.84 -14.94 2.93
CA GLU A 90 4.60 -16.19 3.02
C GLU A 90 5.76 -16.07 4.02
N GLU A 91 6.48 -14.96 4.00
CA GLU A 91 7.54 -14.67 4.97
C GLU A 91 7.02 -14.55 6.40
N GLU A 92 5.95 -13.79 6.64
CA GLU A 92 5.37 -13.60 7.98
C GLU A 92 4.81 -14.92 8.52
N ALA A 93 4.18 -15.74 7.67
CA ALA A 93 3.73 -17.09 8.01
C ALA A 93 4.90 -18.01 8.38
N THR A 94 6.02 -17.94 7.64
CA THR A 94 7.22 -18.73 7.92
C THR A 94 7.89 -18.31 9.23
N ARG A 95 8.01 -17.00 9.49
CA ARG A 95 8.71 -16.47 10.68
C ARG A 95 7.91 -16.64 11.96
N ARG A 96 6.60 -16.51 11.91
CA ARG A 96 5.73 -16.44 13.11
C ARG A 96 4.74 -17.60 13.22
N GLY A 97 4.72 -18.52 12.26
CA GLY A 97 3.80 -19.64 12.21
C GLY A 97 2.34 -19.23 11.92
N PRO A 98 1.37 -20.12 12.17
CA PRO A 98 -0.08 -19.91 11.93
C PRO A 98 -0.75 -18.76 12.72
N GLY A 99 0.02 -17.84 13.32
CA GLY A 99 -0.44 -16.69 14.09
C GLY A 99 0.36 -15.41 13.83
N GLY A 100 0.98 -15.29 12.65
CA GLY A 100 1.62 -14.05 12.21
C GLY A 100 0.69 -12.85 12.29
N ARG A 101 1.22 -11.65 12.54
CA ARG A 101 0.41 -10.43 12.78
C ARG A 101 -0.10 -9.77 11.48
N GLY A 102 -0.03 -10.46 10.33
CA GLY A 102 -0.46 -9.95 9.03
C GLY A 102 0.48 -8.95 8.35
N VAL A 103 0.10 -8.58 7.13
CA VAL A 103 0.74 -7.56 6.29
C VAL A 103 -0.28 -6.45 6.01
N LEU A 104 0.11 -5.20 6.25
CA LEU A 104 -0.68 -4.00 5.99
C LEU A 104 -0.06 -3.24 4.83
N TYR A 105 -0.81 -3.05 3.74
CA TYR A 105 -0.41 -2.21 2.63
C TYR A 105 -0.95 -0.78 2.81
N LEU A 106 -0.09 0.22 2.67
CA LEU A 106 -0.48 1.63 2.61
C LEU A 106 0.16 2.28 1.38
N ASP A 107 -0.59 3.12 0.66
CA ASP A 107 -0.06 3.84 -0.49
C ASP A 107 1.02 4.86 -0.08
N PRO A 108 2.03 5.09 -0.92
CA PRO A 108 3.21 5.88 -0.54
C PRO A 108 2.88 7.34 -0.23
N ASP A 109 1.73 7.85 -0.65
CA ASP A 109 1.23 9.20 -0.39
C ASP A 109 0.28 9.30 0.82
N VAL A 110 0.26 8.29 1.68
CA VAL A 110 -0.47 8.28 2.96
C VAL A 110 0.38 8.84 4.09
N GLN A 111 -0.27 9.50 5.06
CA GLN A 111 0.30 9.87 6.35
C GLN A 111 -0.52 9.26 7.49
N VAL A 112 0.13 8.63 8.46
CA VAL A 112 -0.54 7.96 9.59
C VAL A 112 -0.46 8.82 10.85
N PHE A 113 -1.61 9.13 11.44
CA PHE A 113 -1.69 10.05 12.61
C PHE A 113 -1.88 9.33 13.95
N SER A 114 -2.30 8.07 13.93
CA SER A 114 -2.54 7.26 15.14
C SER A 114 -2.30 5.78 14.85
N ARG A 115 -2.10 4.99 15.91
CA ARG A 115 -2.04 3.53 15.79
C ARG A 115 -3.34 3.01 15.18
N LEU A 116 -3.23 2.13 14.20
CA LEU A 116 -4.36 1.52 13.48
C LEU A 116 -4.93 0.34 14.27
N ALA A 117 -5.37 0.60 15.51
CA ALA A 117 -5.81 -0.43 16.45
C ALA A 117 -7.02 -1.22 15.93
N GLU A 118 -7.88 -0.59 15.14
CA GLU A 118 -9.04 -1.20 14.50
C GLU A 118 -8.63 -2.30 13.53
N VAL A 119 -7.56 -2.08 12.75
CA VAL A 119 -7.00 -3.10 11.84
C VAL A 119 -6.47 -4.29 12.65
N GLU A 120 -5.74 -4.02 13.73
CA GLU A 120 -5.22 -5.06 14.62
C GLU A 120 -6.34 -5.89 15.27
N GLN A 121 -7.41 -5.22 15.70
CA GLN A 121 -8.59 -5.87 16.29
C GLN A 121 -9.32 -6.75 15.27
N LEU A 122 -9.53 -6.27 14.04
CA LEU A 122 -10.18 -7.05 12.99
C LEU A 122 -9.37 -8.29 12.64
N LEU A 123 -8.04 -8.16 12.49
CA LEU A 123 -7.15 -9.31 12.26
C LEU A 123 -7.19 -10.29 13.44
N GLY A 124 -7.10 -9.78 14.68
CA GLY A 124 -7.19 -10.61 15.89
C GLY A 124 -8.55 -11.29 16.09
N GLY A 125 -9.61 -10.72 15.52
CA GLY A 125 -10.96 -11.27 15.50
C GLY A 125 -11.20 -12.35 14.42
N GLY A 126 -10.19 -12.65 13.60
CA GLY A 126 -10.26 -13.68 12.57
C GLY A 126 -10.54 -13.18 11.15
N ALA A 127 -10.47 -11.87 10.89
CA ALA A 127 -10.53 -11.36 9.53
C ALA A 127 -9.27 -11.78 8.75
N GLU A 128 -9.45 -12.45 7.61
CA GLU A 128 -8.33 -12.88 6.75
C GLU A 128 -7.86 -11.76 5.81
N ILE A 129 -8.78 -10.90 5.38
CA ILE A 129 -8.53 -9.76 4.50
C ILE A 129 -9.35 -8.58 4.99
N ILE A 130 -8.74 -7.39 5.04
CA ILE A 130 -9.38 -6.13 5.42
C ILE A 130 -9.16 -5.13 4.29
N LEU A 131 -10.22 -4.48 3.84
CA LEU A 131 -10.21 -3.48 2.79
C LEU A 131 -10.95 -2.22 3.26
N THR A 132 -10.46 -1.05 2.85
CA THR A 132 -11.15 0.22 3.08
C THR A 132 -12.05 0.51 1.88
N PRO A 133 -13.38 0.51 2.02
CA PRO A 133 -14.28 0.87 0.93
C PRO A 133 -14.12 2.35 0.56
N HIS A 134 -14.17 2.66 -0.74
CA HIS A 134 -14.14 4.04 -1.23
C HIS A 134 -15.36 4.85 -0.76
N LEU A 135 -16.54 4.21 -0.79
CA LEU A 135 -17.81 4.79 -0.37
C LEU A 135 -18.61 3.73 0.39
N THR A 136 -19.28 4.16 1.46
CA THR A 136 -20.15 3.31 2.28
C THR A 136 -21.62 3.72 2.22
N SER A 137 -21.90 4.90 1.68
CA SER A 137 -23.22 5.49 1.51
C SER A 137 -23.29 6.27 0.19
N PRO A 138 -24.48 6.40 -0.42
CA PRO A 138 -24.69 7.29 -1.56
C PRO A 138 -24.44 8.76 -1.22
N GLU A 139 -24.10 9.57 -2.22
CA GLU A 139 -24.00 11.01 -2.10
C GLU A 139 -25.39 11.66 -2.04
N GLU A 140 -25.66 12.32 -0.92
CA GLU A 140 -26.89 13.11 -0.71
C GLU A 140 -26.51 14.50 -0.19
N LYS A 141 -26.95 15.56 -0.88
CA LYS A 141 -26.75 16.96 -0.47
C LYS A 141 -28.09 17.69 -0.35
N GLU A 142 -28.06 18.89 0.22
CA GLU A 142 -29.26 19.71 0.46
C GLU A 142 -30.01 20.08 -0.84
N THR A 143 -29.29 20.26 -1.95
CA THR A 143 -29.88 20.57 -3.26
C THR A 143 -29.61 19.47 -4.27
N ARG A 144 -30.47 19.40 -5.28
CA ARG A 144 -30.31 18.43 -6.38
C ARG A 144 -29.03 18.71 -7.17
N GLU A 145 -28.73 19.98 -7.42
CA GLU A 145 -27.52 20.40 -8.13
C GLU A 145 -26.26 19.95 -7.39
N ALA A 146 -26.17 20.22 -6.08
CA ALA A 146 -25.02 19.81 -5.27
C ALA A 146 -24.91 18.28 -5.16
N THR A 147 -26.04 17.57 -5.14
CA THR A 147 -26.06 16.10 -5.15
C THR A 147 -25.48 15.55 -6.46
N LEU A 148 -25.89 16.11 -7.60
CA LEU A 148 -25.34 15.69 -8.90
C LEU A 148 -23.85 15.96 -9.01
N ASP A 149 -23.38 17.13 -8.54
CA ASP A 149 -21.95 17.44 -8.52
C ASP A 149 -21.17 16.46 -7.64
N ALA A 150 -21.69 16.11 -6.45
CA ALA A 150 -21.07 15.16 -5.55
C ALA A 150 -21.03 13.74 -6.14
N ILE A 151 -22.11 13.27 -6.77
CA ILE A 151 -22.13 11.99 -7.48
C ILE A 151 -21.05 11.96 -8.58
N VAL A 152 -20.94 13.03 -9.37
CA VAL A 152 -19.94 13.10 -10.44
C VAL A 152 -18.51 13.08 -9.88
N GLN A 153 -18.26 13.79 -8.79
CA GLN A 153 -16.92 13.91 -8.21
C GLN A 153 -16.49 12.71 -7.39
N ASN A 154 -17.41 12.03 -6.69
CA ASN A 154 -17.08 10.99 -5.73
C ASN A 154 -17.47 9.60 -6.26
N GLU A 155 -18.73 9.39 -6.62
CA GLU A 155 -19.22 8.08 -7.06
C GLU A 155 -18.69 7.70 -8.44
N LEU A 156 -18.87 8.57 -9.44
CA LEU A 156 -18.39 8.30 -10.80
C LEU A 156 -16.86 8.25 -10.86
N CYS A 157 -16.18 9.06 -10.05
CA CYS A 157 -14.73 9.01 -9.93
C CYS A 157 -14.28 7.65 -9.37
N ALA A 158 -14.86 7.20 -8.25
CA ALA A 158 -14.57 5.89 -7.69
C ALA A 158 -14.86 4.74 -8.68
N LEU A 159 -15.92 4.83 -9.48
CA LEU A 159 -16.23 3.82 -10.50
C LEU A 159 -15.26 3.82 -11.67
N ARG A 160 -14.78 5.00 -12.09
CA ARG A 160 -13.84 5.15 -13.21
C ARG A 160 -12.42 4.73 -12.84
N HIS A 161 -11.97 5.17 -11.66
CA HIS A 161 -10.58 5.09 -11.23
C HIS A 161 -10.35 3.94 -10.23
N GLY A 162 -11.34 3.62 -9.40
CA GLY A 162 -11.24 2.62 -8.34
C GLY A 162 -11.10 1.18 -8.81
N VAL A 163 -11.32 0.88 -10.10
CA VAL A 163 -11.00 -0.42 -10.69
C VAL A 163 -9.48 -0.60 -10.86
N PHE A 164 -8.76 0.49 -11.11
CA PHE A 164 -7.34 0.44 -11.42
C PHE A 164 -6.45 1.09 -10.36
N ASN A 165 -7.04 1.85 -9.43
CA ASN A 165 -6.30 2.72 -8.52
C ASN A 165 -5.37 3.67 -9.34
N LEU A 166 -5.89 4.13 -10.49
CA LEU A 166 -5.28 5.03 -11.48
C LEU A 166 -6.18 6.23 -11.73
#